data_AF-A0A3R6VTX1-F1
#
_entry.id   AF-A0A3R6VTX1-F1
#
_cell.length_a   1.000
_cell.length_b   1.000
_cell.length_c   1.000
_cell.angle_alpha   90.00
_cell.angle_beta   90.00
_cell.angle_gamma   90.00
#
_symmetry.space_group_name_H-M   'P 1'
#
loop_
_entity.id
_entity.type
_entity.pdbx_description
1 polymer ?
#
loop_
_entity_poly.entity_id
_entity_poly.type
_entity_poly.pdbx_seq_one_letter_code
_entity_poly.pdbx_strand_id
1 'polypeptide(L)'
;MIQNMSLVPHLPSEIVMRHLLRRKDVECADRFVWNDPVRQRDLVRLMIDMRIDDKLIKKRLTKFKIPPTDFPDFVERRRRATLRFLVHAQQYGDIPDAAGASPAARIYAANLLYEQCGFDNPVTRHIVHLFGLGRRFPDVVALAASSFDLGANKDDPPPLPGFLTLETFHATVEFVDTVKAATTAAAYLSNELYVGLDTEWRSSFDASEAATTPCAVLQLASSTRIFVIDLLSRQNGPAILAAFKPLLASDKVLKVGLDVSGDFRALGVRPAHQILDLQTVHKALHGHEAPLTGAKTSLNDLSIAYLGLPLDKRPRMSNWARRPLTTSQLNYAALDALAPLCIYFAMKQAADQSTSHKSAKTSHRGAPHNLFGARWTYSIS
;
A
#
# COMPACT_ATOMS: atom_id res chain seq x y z
N MET A 1 4.52 32.09 -29.18
CA MET A 1 5.75 32.54 -29.85
C MET A 1 6.71 33.07 -28.77
N ILE A 2 7.29 32.18 -27.96
CA ILE A 2 8.52 32.46 -27.20
C ILE A 2 9.52 31.46 -27.77
N GLN A 3 10.00 31.73 -28.99
CA GLN A 3 11.03 30.93 -29.65
C GLN A 3 12.44 31.49 -29.37
N ASN A 4 12.53 32.65 -28.70
CA ASN A 4 13.80 33.31 -28.43
C ASN A 4 14.05 33.38 -26.92
N MET A 5 14.93 32.49 -26.41
CA MET A 5 15.28 32.42 -24.99
C MET A 5 16.07 33.64 -24.50
N SER A 6 16.54 34.52 -25.38
CA SER A 6 17.29 35.74 -25.01
C SER A 6 16.42 36.85 -24.39
N LEU A 7 15.10 36.83 -24.60
CA LEU A 7 14.17 37.83 -24.06
C LEU A 7 13.65 37.48 -22.65
N VAL A 8 13.89 36.25 -22.21
CA VAL A 8 13.39 35.69 -20.94
C VAL A 8 13.83 36.48 -19.69
N PRO A 9 15.05 37.06 -19.61
CA PRO A 9 15.45 37.88 -18.46
C PRO A 9 14.73 39.23 -18.35
N HIS A 10 14.12 39.71 -19.44
CA HIS A 10 13.49 41.04 -19.50
C HIS A 10 11.96 41.01 -19.35
N LEU A 11 11.37 39.80 -19.32
CA LEU A 11 9.94 39.62 -19.12
C LEU A 11 9.63 39.38 -17.64
N PRO A 12 8.53 39.94 -17.09
CA PRO A 12 8.09 39.63 -15.74
C PRO A 12 7.92 38.11 -15.56
N SER A 13 8.55 37.56 -14.51
CA SER A 13 8.58 36.11 -14.25
C SER A 13 7.20 35.47 -14.25
N GLU A 14 6.19 36.14 -13.69
CA GLU A 14 4.81 35.66 -13.66
C GLU A 14 4.23 35.46 -15.08
N ILE A 15 4.49 36.39 -16.01
CA ILE A 15 4.00 36.31 -17.38
C ILE A 15 4.60 35.10 -18.10
N VAL A 16 5.91 34.87 -17.92
CA VAL A 16 6.61 33.72 -18.49
C VAL A 16 6.03 32.41 -17.94
N MET A 17 5.93 32.29 -16.61
CA MET A 17 5.37 31.09 -15.97
C MET A 17 3.92 30.83 -16.41
N ARG A 18 3.08 31.85 -16.43
CA ARG A 18 1.67 31.75 -16.86
C ARG A 18 1.56 31.28 -18.32
N HIS A 19 2.44 31.78 -19.19
CA HIS A 19 2.49 31.35 -20.59
C HIS A 19 2.86 29.86 -20.71
N LEU A 20 3.89 29.42 -19.99
CA LEU A 20 4.36 28.04 -20.00
C LEU A 20 3.28 27.08 -19.45
N LEU A 21 2.64 27.42 -18.34
CA LEU A 21 1.55 26.63 -17.76
C LEU A 21 0.33 26.52 -18.71
N ARG A 22 -0.05 27.60 -19.41
CA ARG A 22 -1.13 27.56 -20.41
C ARG A 22 -0.82 26.61 -21.57
N ARG A 23 0.46 26.49 -21.95
CA ARG A 23 0.93 25.55 -22.98
C ARG A 23 1.11 24.12 -22.45
N LYS A 24 0.84 23.89 -21.16
CA LYS A 24 1.12 22.62 -20.45
C LYS A 24 2.61 22.24 -20.48
N ASP A 25 3.51 23.21 -20.69
CA ASP A 25 4.95 23.00 -20.74
C ASP A 25 5.56 23.19 -19.34
N VAL A 26 5.24 22.24 -18.46
CA VAL A 26 5.63 22.32 -17.04
C VAL A 26 7.11 21.99 -16.85
N GLU A 27 7.73 21.27 -17.78
CA GLU A 27 9.16 20.99 -17.73
C GLU A 27 9.98 22.25 -18.01
N CYS A 28 9.57 23.05 -19.01
CA CYS A 28 10.19 24.35 -19.25
C CYS A 28 9.95 25.32 -18.08
N ALA A 29 8.75 25.28 -17.47
CA ALA A 29 8.48 26.06 -16.26
C ALA A 29 9.42 25.66 -15.10
N ASP A 30 9.64 24.35 -14.88
CA ASP A 30 10.56 23.84 -13.88
C ASP A 30 12.01 24.31 -14.15
N ARG A 31 12.45 24.32 -15.42
CA ARG A 31 13.78 24.84 -15.81
C ARG A 31 13.90 26.34 -15.58
N PHE A 32 12.85 27.10 -15.86
CA PHE A 32 12.84 28.56 -15.70
C PHE A 32 12.99 29.00 -14.24
N VAL A 33 12.48 28.21 -13.30
CA VAL A 33 12.57 28.49 -11.85
C VAL A 33 13.69 27.70 -11.15
N TRP A 34 14.57 27.07 -11.93
CA TRP A 34 15.64 26.24 -11.38
C TRP A 34 16.56 27.06 -10.47
N ASN A 35 16.89 26.50 -9.29
CA ASN A 35 17.71 27.16 -8.27
C ASN A 35 17.24 28.55 -7.79
N ASP A 36 15.97 28.91 -8.03
CA ASP A 36 15.36 30.15 -7.52
C ASP A 36 14.18 29.80 -6.59
N PRO A 37 14.39 29.73 -5.26
CA PRO A 37 13.34 29.35 -4.32
C PRO A 37 12.12 30.29 -4.32
N VAL A 38 12.33 31.57 -4.63
CA VAL A 38 11.23 32.55 -4.69
C VAL A 38 10.36 32.23 -5.89
N ARG A 39 10.96 32.11 -7.09
CA ARG A 39 10.20 31.75 -8.30
C ARG A 39 9.59 30.35 -8.23
N GLN A 40 10.20 29.41 -7.52
CA GLN A 40 9.61 28.08 -7.30
C GLN A 40 8.30 28.18 -6.50
N ARG A 41 8.27 29.01 -5.46
CA ARG A 41 7.05 29.26 -4.67
C ARG A 41 6.01 30.01 -5.48
N ASP A 42 6.42 31.01 -6.26
CA ASP A 42 5.52 31.75 -7.15
C ASP A 42 4.91 30.85 -8.24
N LEU A 43 5.71 29.94 -8.81
CA LEU A 43 5.23 28.96 -9.78
C LEU A 43 4.15 28.07 -9.15
N VAL A 44 4.39 27.55 -7.94
CA VAL A 44 3.42 26.72 -7.24
C VAL A 44 2.14 27.51 -6.91
N ARG A 45 2.26 28.75 -6.42
CA ARG A 45 1.11 29.64 -6.18
C ARG A 45 0.29 29.84 -7.45
N LEU A 46 0.96 30.16 -8.55
CA LEU A 46 0.32 30.35 -9.85
C LEU A 46 -0.36 29.07 -10.36
N MET A 47 0.25 27.90 -10.16
CA MET A 47 -0.39 26.62 -10.50
C MET A 47 -1.67 26.37 -9.70
N ILE A 48 -1.70 26.76 -8.42
CA ILE A 48 -2.89 26.65 -7.56
C ILE A 48 -3.99 27.60 -8.06
N ASP A 49 -3.64 28.85 -8.32
CA ASP A 49 -4.57 29.89 -8.78
C ASP A 49 -5.17 29.53 -10.15
N MET A 50 -4.36 28.94 -11.03
CA MET A 50 -4.79 28.44 -12.34
C MET A 50 -5.51 27.08 -12.27
N ARG A 51 -5.75 26.53 -11.07
CA ARG A 51 -6.39 25.22 -10.83
C ARG A 51 -5.77 24.07 -11.62
N ILE A 52 -4.45 24.07 -11.73
CA ILE A 52 -3.70 22.94 -12.30
C ILE A 52 -3.93 21.69 -11.45
N ASP A 53 -3.78 20.52 -12.09
CA ASP A 53 -3.94 19.20 -11.49
C ASP A 53 -3.10 19.03 -10.20
N ASP A 54 -3.74 18.50 -9.16
CA ASP A 54 -3.13 18.36 -7.83
C ASP A 54 -1.94 17.41 -7.80
N LYS A 55 -1.89 16.38 -8.66
CA LYS A 55 -0.73 15.49 -8.75
C LYS A 55 0.47 16.24 -9.29
N LEU A 56 0.24 17.13 -10.25
CA LEU A 56 1.27 17.95 -10.87
C LEU A 56 1.86 18.95 -9.87
N ILE A 57 1.01 19.60 -9.07
CA ILE A 57 1.40 20.51 -7.98
C ILE A 57 2.16 19.74 -6.89
N LYS A 58 1.64 18.58 -6.44
CA LYS A 58 2.30 17.72 -5.44
C LYS A 58 3.73 17.35 -5.88
N LYS A 59 3.92 16.97 -7.15
CA LYS A 59 5.25 16.68 -7.70
C LYS A 59 6.21 17.86 -7.57
N ARG A 60 5.74 19.11 -7.73
CA ARG A 60 6.57 20.32 -7.62
C ARG A 60 6.89 20.65 -6.17
N LEU A 61 5.90 20.56 -5.27
CA LEU A 61 6.13 20.68 -3.83
C LEU A 61 7.23 19.72 -3.37
N THR A 62 7.18 18.45 -3.79
CA THR A 62 8.23 17.47 -3.51
C THR A 62 9.57 17.83 -4.18
N LYS A 63 9.57 18.14 -5.48
CA LYS A 63 10.77 18.47 -6.26
C LYS A 63 11.53 19.67 -5.69
N PHE A 64 10.81 20.72 -5.30
CA PHE A 64 11.35 21.96 -4.76
C PHE A 64 11.48 21.94 -3.23
N LYS A 65 11.12 20.82 -2.58
CA LYS A 65 11.14 20.66 -1.12
C LYS A 65 10.35 21.76 -0.38
N ILE A 66 9.23 22.18 -0.95
CA ILE A 66 8.35 23.19 -0.36
C ILE A 66 7.26 22.51 0.48
N PRO A 67 7.11 22.85 1.77
CA PRO A 67 6.02 22.34 2.60
C PRO A 67 4.64 22.67 2.02
N PRO A 68 3.71 21.71 1.92
CA PRO A 68 2.35 21.98 1.45
C PRO A 68 1.58 22.96 2.34
N THR A 69 1.93 23.04 3.62
CA THR A 69 1.35 23.96 4.62
C THR A 69 1.51 25.43 4.24
N ASP A 70 2.48 25.73 3.38
CA ASP A 70 2.73 27.08 2.87
C ASP A 70 1.63 27.53 1.90
N PHE A 71 0.76 26.61 1.47
CA PHE A 71 -0.37 26.86 0.58
C PHE A 71 -1.68 26.29 1.16
N PRO A 72 -2.31 26.97 2.13
CA PRO A 72 -3.53 26.48 2.81
C PRO A 72 -4.68 26.16 1.85
N ASP A 73 -4.87 26.97 0.80
CA ASP A 73 -5.92 26.77 -0.21
C ASP A 73 -5.76 25.44 -0.95
N PHE A 74 -4.51 25.04 -1.25
CA PHE A 74 -4.20 23.76 -1.88
C PHE A 74 -4.46 22.59 -0.94
N VAL A 75 -4.08 22.72 0.34
CA VAL A 75 -4.31 21.70 1.36
C VAL A 75 -5.81 21.47 1.55
N GLU A 76 -6.60 22.53 1.70
CA GLU A 76 -8.06 22.46 1.83
C GLU A 76 -8.73 21.90 0.57
N ARG A 77 -8.29 22.31 -0.63
CA ARG A 77 -8.79 21.76 -1.89
C ARG A 77 -8.57 20.25 -1.99
N ARG A 78 -7.36 19.78 -1.65
CA ARG A 78 -7.03 18.35 -1.65
C ARG A 78 -7.81 17.59 -0.58
N ARG A 79 -7.96 18.17 0.61
CA ARG A 79 -8.75 17.57 1.70
C ARG A 79 -10.19 17.33 1.27
N ARG A 80 -10.83 18.31 0.63
CA ARG A 80 -12.19 18.16 0.07
C ARG A 80 -12.26 17.10 -1.03
N ALA A 81 -11.23 17.01 -1.88
CA ALA A 81 -11.15 15.97 -2.90
C ALA A 81 -11.06 14.56 -2.29
N THR A 82 -10.23 14.39 -1.25
CA THR A 82 -10.15 13.14 -0.47
C THR A 82 -11.49 12.79 0.15
N LEU A 83 -12.14 13.74 0.83
CA LEU A 83 -13.45 13.50 1.46
C LEU A 83 -14.53 13.07 0.45
N ARG A 84 -14.60 13.72 -0.72
CA ARG A 84 -15.49 13.27 -1.81
C ARG A 84 -15.22 11.83 -2.22
N PHE A 85 -13.95 11.50 -2.43
CA PHE A 85 -13.57 10.15 -2.81
C PHE A 85 -14.02 9.12 -1.75
N LEU A 86 -13.76 9.39 -0.47
CA LEU A 86 -14.11 8.48 0.62
C LEU A 86 -15.62 8.23 0.71
N VAL A 87 -16.43 9.27 0.57
CA VAL A 87 -17.90 9.14 0.59
C VAL A 87 -18.40 8.34 -0.62
N HIS A 88 -17.88 8.59 -1.83
CA HIS A 88 -18.25 7.82 -3.02
C HIS A 88 -17.79 6.37 -2.98
N ALA A 89 -16.59 6.12 -2.46
CA ALA A 89 -16.02 4.79 -2.30
C ALA A 89 -16.60 4.04 -1.08
N GLN A 90 -17.52 4.65 -0.33
CA GLN A 90 -18.10 4.10 0.91
C GLN A 90 -17.06 3.75 1.98
N GLN A 91 -15.93 4.46 1.99
CA GLN A 91 -14.83 4.32 2.96
C GLN A 91 -15.04 5.25 4.15
N TYR A 92 -16.14 5.07 4.86
CA TYR A 92 -16.60 6.02 5.88
C TYR A 92 -15.70 6.09 7.11
N GLY A 93 -15.03 4.99 7.46
CA GLY A 93 -14.09 4.91 8.60
C GLY A 93 -12.93 5.90 8.53
N ASP A 94 -12.56 6.33 7.33
CA ASP A 94 -11.43 7.25 7.10
C ASP A 94 -11.83 8.73 7.14
N ILE A 95 -13.14 9.02 7.10
CA ILE A 95 -13.66 10.40 7.03
C ILE A 95 -13.22 11.25 8.23
N PRO A 96 -13.26 10.76 9.49
CA PRO A 96 -12.81 11.53 10.64
C PRO A 96 -11.36 11.98 10.54
N ASP A 97 -10.46 11.06 10.17
CA ASP A 97 -9.03 11.35 10.02
C ASP A 97 -8.77 12.28 8.84
N ALA A 98 -9.42 12.04 7.70
CA ALA A 98 -9.26 12.87 6.51
C ALA A 98 -9.80 14.30 6.72
N ALA A 99 -10.88 14.47 7.48
CA ALA A 99 -11.39 15.79 7.86
C ALA A 99 -10.45 16.48 8.86
N GLY A 100 -9.87 15.72 9.79
CA GLY A 100 -8.98 16.20 10.84
C GLY A 100 -9.67 17.23 11.75
N ALA A 101 -8.93 18.25 12.17
CA ALA A 101 -9.44 19.32 13.02
C ALA A 101 -10.11 20.49 12.26
N SER A 102 -10.13 20.49 10.91
CA SER A 102 -10.66 21.60 10.11
C SER A 102 -12.19 21.66 10.21
N PRO A 103 -12.79 22.73 10.79
CA PRO A 103 -14.24 22.84 10.88
C PRO A 103 -14.90 22.86 9.50
N ALA A 104 -14.28 23.53 8.52
CA ALA A 104 -14.75 23.59 7.16
C ALA A 104 -14.79 22.21 6.50
N ALA A 105 -13.77 21.38 6.72
CA ALA A 105 -13.70 20.02 6.18
C ALA A 105 -14.73 19.08 6.84
N ARG A 106 -14.93 19.19 8.17
CA ARG A 106 -15.95 18.43 8.90
C ARG A 106 -17.36 18.75 8.41
N ILE A 107 -17.67 20.04 8.27
CA ILE A 107 -18.96 20.50 7.71
C ILE A 107 -19.14 19.98 6.28
N TYR A 108 -18.10 20.07 5.46
CA TYR A 108 -18.15 19.61 4.08
C TYR A 108 -18.43 18.10 3.98
N ALA A 109 -17.76 17.29 4.79
CA ALA A 109 -18.00 15.84 4.87
C ALA A 109 -19.43 15.51 5.31
N ALA A 110 -19.94 16.21 6.32
CA ALA A 110 -21.30 16.01 6.82
C ALA A 110 -22.36 16.36 5.76
N ASN A 111 -22.19 17.46 5.02
CA ASN A 111 -23.08 17.81 3.91
C ASN A 111 -23.07 16.72 2.82
N LEU A 112 -21.89 16.24 2.42
CA LEU A 112 -21.79 15.18 1.40
C LEU A 112 -22.52 13.91 1.82
N LEU A 113 -22.37 13.47 3.07
CA LEU A 113 -23.06 12.31 3.60
C LEU A 113 -24.57 12.54 3.68
N TYR A 114 -24.99 13.72 4.11
CA TYR A 114 -26.40 14.09 4.15
C TYR A 114 -27.03 14.03 2.75
N GLU A 115 -26.37 14.62 1.74
CA GLU A 115 -26.84 14.64 0.35
C GLU A 115 -26.86 13.24 -0.28
N GLN A 116 -25.82 12.43 -0.05
CA GLN A 116 -25.65 11.14 -0.74
C GLN A 116 -26.33 9.97 -0.04
N CYS A 117 -26.35 9.97 1.30
CA CYS A 117 -26.84 8.86 2.11
C CYS A 117 -28.19 9.18 2.78
N GLY A 118 -28.53 10.45 2.95
CA GLY A 118 -29.74 10.91 3.64
C GLY A 118 -29.55 11.11 5.15
N PHE A 119 -30.51 11.79 5.78
CA PHE A 119 -30.48 12.19 7.20
C PHE A 119 -30.68 11.02 8.19
N ASP A 120 -31.44 10.00 7.79
CA ASP A 120 -31.77 8.82 8.61
C ASP A 120 -30.67 7.74 8.55
N ASN A 121 -29.73 7.87 7.61
CA ASN A 121 -28.65 6.91 7.42
C ASN A 121 -27.72 6.85 8.65
N PRO A 122 -27.39 5.63 9.16
CA PRO A 122 -26.53 5.47 10.32
C PRO A 122 -25.16 6.14 10.21
N VAL A 123 -24.55 6.15 9.02
CA VAL A 123 -23.26 6.80 8.76
C VAL A 123 -23.37 8.31 8.93
N THR A 124 -24.38 8.93 8.29
CA THR A 124 -24.64 10.36 8.38
C THR A 124 -24.85 10.78 9.83
N ARG A 125 -25.70 10.04 10.56
CA ARG A 125 -25.97 10.26 11.99
C ARG A 125 -24.71 10.21 12.83
N HIS A 126 -23.92 9.16 12.65
CA HIS A 126 -22.70 8.96 13.41
C HIS A 126 -21.69 10.10 13.16
N ILE A 127 -21.43 10.46 11.89
CA ILE A 127 -20.46 11.50 11.55
C ILE A 127 -20.91 12.90 11.99
N VAL A 128 -22.19 13.24 11.81
CA VAL A 128 -22.75 14.52 12.28
C VAL A 128 -22.61 14.64 13.80
N HIS A 129 -22.89 13.58 14.54
CA HIS A 129 -22.73 13.55 15.99
C HIS A 129 -21.27 13.63 16.41
N LEU A 130 -20.40 12.81 15.79
CA LEU A 130 -18.94 12.78 16.04
C LEU A 130 -18.29 14.15 15.83
N PHE A 131 -18.72 14.90 14.82
CA PHE A 131 -18.21 16.25 14.55
C PHE A 131 -18.92 17.36 15.35
N GLY A 132 -19.92 17.02 16.18
CA GLY A 132 -20.66 18.00 16.98
C GLY A 132 -21.53 18.96 16.15
N LEU A 133 -22.03 18.50 15.00
CA LEU A 133 -22.72 19.35 14.01
C LEU A 133 -24.26 19.33 14.15
N GLY A 134 -24.82 18.78 15.23
CA GLY A 134 -26.28 18.62 15.38
C GLY A 134 -27.09 19.92 15.25
N ARG A 135 -26.57 21.08 15.67
CA ARG A 135 -27.25 22.38 15.47
C ARG A 135 -27.43 22.74 13.98
N ARG A 136 -26.55 22.24 13.11
CA ARG A 136 -26.55 22.50 11.67
C ARG A 136 -27.42 21.48 10.91
N PHE A 137 -27.64 20.31 11.49
CA PHE A 137 -28.44 19.22 10.91
C PHE A 137 -29.50 18.78 11.92
N PRO A 138 -30.54 19.61 12.16
CA PRO A 138 -31.51 19.38 13.24
C PRO A 138 -32.39 18.13 13.06
N ASP A 139 -32.51 17.66 11.82
CA ASP A 139 -33.26 16.46 11.40
C ASP A 139 -32.42 15.16 11.51
N VAL A 140 -31.10 15.28 11.68
CA VAL A 140 -30.20 14.15 11.92
C VAL A 140 -30.21 13.82 13.41
N VAL A 141 -31.14 12.94 13.79
CA VAL A 141 -31.28 12.47 15.17
C VAL A 141 -30.08 11.61 15.57
N ALA A 142 -29.53 11.84 16.77
CA ALA A 142 -28.42 11.07 17.29
C ALA A 142 -28.80 9.59 17.45
N LEU A 143 -27.91 8.68 17.05
CA LEU A 143 -28.07 7.26 17.32
C LEU A 143 -27.98 7.00 18.83
N ALA A 144 -28.87 6.15 19.36
CA ALA A 144 -28.67 5.55 20.67
C ALA A 144 -27.30 4.86 20.67
N ALA A 145 -26.53 5.01 21.76
CA ALA A 145 -25.15 4.57 21.91
C ALA A 145 -24.96 3.08 21.57
N SER A 146 -24.83 2.82 20.28
CA SER A 146 -24.49 1.55 19.68
C SER A 146 -23.25 1.81 18.85
N SER A 147 -22.28 0.92 18.96
CA SER A 147 -21.00 0.99 18.27
C SER A 147 -21.22 0.78 16.77
N PHE A 148 -21.66 1.82 16.07
CA PHE A 148 -21.72 1.80 14.61
C PHE A 148 -20.28 1.82 14.07
N ASP A 149 -19.87 0.72 13.47
CA ASP A 149 -18.53 0.56 12.92
C ASP A 149 -18.45 1.17 11.52
N LEU A 150 -17.98 2.42 11.45
CA LEU A 150 -17.75 3.13 10.18
C LEU A 150 -16.77 2.41 9.24
N GLY A 151 -15.89 1.55 9.77
CA GLY A 151 -14.86 0.85 9.01
C GLY A 151 -15.32 -0.47 8.41
N ALA A 152 -16.45 -1.04 8.87
CA ALA A 152 -16.86 -2.41 8.56
C ALA A 152 -16.84 -2.74 7.06
N ASN A 153 -17.43 -1.90 6.21
CA ASN A 153 -17.48 -2.15 4.76
C ASN A 153 -16.11 -2.09 4.07
N LYS A 154 -15.19 -1.26 4.58
CA LYS A 154 -13.84 -1.10 4.03
C LYS A 154 -12.93 -2.24 4.49
N ASP A 155 -13.04 -2.59 5.76
CA ASP A 155 -12.13 -3.53 6.42
C ASP A 155 -12.57 -4.98 6.26
N ASP A 156 -13.86 -5.26 6.03
CA ASP A 156 -14.39 -6.62 5.81
C ASP A 156 -15.29 -6.70 4.55
N PRO A 157 -14.74 -6.40 3.36
CA PRO A 157 -15.51 -6.49 2.13
C PRO A 157 -15.88 -7.95 1.82
N PRO A 158 -17.02 -8.21 1.15
CA PRO A 158 -17.40 -9.55 0.75
C PRO A 158 -16.36 -10.16 -0.23
N PRO A 159 -16.12 -11.48 -0.19
CA PRO A 159 -15.18 -12.15 -1.10
C PRO A 159 -15.46 -11.84 -2.58
N LEU A 160 -14.41 -11.70 -3.38
CA LEU A 160 -14.54 -11.52 -4.83
C LEU A 160 -14.31 -12.84 -5.57
N PRO A 161 -15.23 -13.25 -6.47
CA PRO A 161 -15.02 -14.42 -7.30
C PRO A 161 -13.91 -14.16 -8.33
N GLY A 162 -13.16 -15.20 -8.69
CA GLY A 162 -12.07 -15.10 -9.68
C GLY A 162 -10.78 -14.48 -9.14
N PHE A 163 -10.64 -14.35 -7.83
CA PHE A 163 -9.41 -13.92 -7.16
C PHE A 163 -8.77 -15.10 -6.42
N LEU A 164 -7.47 -14.98 -6.15
CA LEU A 164 -6.72 -15.96 -5.40
C LEU A 164 -7.24 -16.07 -3.95
N THR A 165 -7.38 -17.29 -3.45
CA THR A 165 -7.86 -17.56 -2.08
C THR A 165 -6.91 -18.49 -1.35
N LEU A 166 -6.93 -18.49 -0.02
CA LEU A 166 -6.13 -19.43 0.78
C LEU A 166 -6.51 -20.89 0.56
N GLU A 167 -7.78 -21.16 0.20
CA GLU A 167 -8.27 -22.50 -0.17
C GLU A 167 -7.50 -23.08 -1.37
N THR A 168 -7.03 -22.21 -2.28
CA THR A 168 -6.20 -22.58 -3.44
C THR A 168 -4.91 -23.28 -3.01
N PHE A 169 -4.44 -23.03 -1.79
CA PHE A 169 -3.13 -23.46 -1.32
C PHE A 169 -3.18 -24.47 -0.18
N HIS A 170 -4.36 -24.79 0.36
CA HIS A 170 -4.53 -25.67 1.52
C HIS A 170 -3.63 -25.29 2.72
N ALA A 171 -3.32 -24.00 2.87
CA ALA A 171 -2.46 -23.49 3.93
C ALA A 171 -3.28 -23.10 5.17
N THR A 172 -2.74 -23.33 6.36
CA THR A 172 -3.39 -22.95 7.62
C THR A 172 -2.90 -21.59 8.10
N VAL A 173 -3.82 -20.70 8.44
CA VAL A 173 -3.50 -19.37 9.00
C VAL A 173 -3.60 -19.39 10.51
N GLU A 174 -2.56 -18.88 11.17
CA GLU A 174 -2.48 -18.75 12.62
C GLU A 174 -2.24 -17.30 13.01
N PHE A 175 -3.12 -16.76 13.85
CA PHE A 175 -2.94 -15.44 14.44
C PHE A 175 -2.07 -15.52 15.69
N VAL A 176 -1.03 -14.69 15.76
CA VAL A 176 -0.02 -14.72 16.83
C VAL A 176 -0.02 -13.40 17.60
N ASP A 177 -0.58 -13.41 18.80
CA ASP A 177 -0.73 -12.23 19.68
C ASP A 177 -0.10 -12.41 21.08
N THR A 178 0.56 -13.55 21.31
CA THR A 178 1.28 -13.86 22.55
C THR A 178 2.75 -14.20 22.27
N VAL A 179 3.61 -13.91 23.25
CA VAL A 179 5.04 -14.24 23.17
C VAL A 179 5.27 -15.75 23.03
N LYS A 180 4.48 -16.58 23.73
CA LYS A 180 4.57 -18.04 23.64
C LYS A 180 4.29 -18.54 22.22
N ALA A 181 3.19 -18.09 21.61
CA ALA A 181 2.86 -18.43 20.23
C ALA A 181 3.94 -17.93 19.25
N ALA A 182 4.46 -16.72 19.48
CA ALA A 182 5.55 -16.15 18.68
C ALA A 182 6.83 -17.00 18.75
N THR A 183 7.24 -17.44 19.95
CA THR A 183 8.40 -18.33 20.10
C THR A 183 8.19 -19.66 19.38
N THR A 184 7.00 -20.27 19.46
CA THR A 184 6.70 -21.51 18.76
C THR A 184 6.71 -21.33 17.24
N ALA A 185 6.10 -20.26 16.72
CA ALA A 185 6.08 -19.94 15.30
C ALA A 185 7.49 -19.66 14.77
N ALA A 186 8.29 -18.87 15.49
CA ALA A 186 9.67 -18.56 15.11
C ALA A 186 10.55 -19.82 15.07
N ALA A 187 10.40 -20.73 16.05
CA ALA A 187 11.12 -21.99 16.07
C ALA A 187 10.74 -22.90 14.89
N TYR A 188 9.44 -22.97 14.55
CA TYR A 188 8.98 -23.69 13.37
C TYR A 188 9.60 -23.12 12.07
N LEU A 189 9.44 -21.81 11.85
CA LEU A 189 9.94 -21.14 10.64
C LEU A 189 11.47 -21.16 10.52
N SER A 190 12.20 -21.25 11.64
CA SER A 190 13.67 -21.36 11.62
C SER A 190 14.20 -22.68 11.05
N ASN A 191 13.32 -23.68 10.90
CA ASN A 191 13.63 -24.95 10.23
C ASN A 191 13.22 -24.97 8.75
N GLU A 192 12.56 -23.93 8.25
CA GLU A 192 12.19 -23.80 6.85
C GLU A 192 13.38 -23.23 6.04
N LEU A 193 13.51 -23.66 4.79
CA LEU A 193 14.53 -23.11 3.88
C LEU A 193 14.11 -21.76 3.28
N TYR A 194 12.81 -21.56 3.11
CA TYR A 194 12.20 -20.41 2.46
C TYR A 194 11.03 -19.93 3.31
N VAL A 195 10.97 -18.61 3.54
CA VAL A 195 9.87 -17.98 4.26
C VAL A 195 9.40 -16.77 3.46
N GLY A 196 8.12 -16.76 3.12
CA GLY A 196 7.44 -15.59 2.58
C GLY A 196 7.30 -14.52 3.65
N LEU A 197 7.50 -13.26 3.30
CA LEU A 197 7.48 -12.13 4.24
C LEU A 197 6.74 -10.95 3.63
N ASP A 198 5.88 -10.34 4.43
CA ASP A 198 5.26 -9.04 4.18
C ASP A 198 5.03 -8.30 5.51
N THR A 199 4.65 -7.02 5.45
CA THR A 199 4.21 -6.24 6.61
C THR A 199 3.06 -5.30 6.30
N GLU A 200 2.21 -5.02 7.30
CA GLU A 200 1.09 -4.09 7.17
C GLU A 200 1.04 -3.04 8.28
N TRP A 201 0.60 -1.83 7.93
CA TRP A 201 0.47 -0.69 8.84
C TRP A 201 -0.69 0.22 8.44
N ARG A 202 -1.20 1.00 9.40
CA ARG A 202 -2.33 1.91 9.13
C ARG A 202 -1.90 2.98 8.12
N SER A 203 -2.68 3.20 7.07
CA SER A 203 -2.45 4.36 6.19
C SER A 203 -2.85 5.65 6.91
N SER A 204 -2.01 6.70 6.85
CA SER A 204 -2.38 8.04 7.32
C SER A 204 -2.55 9.02 6.14
N PHE A 205 -3.52 9.92 6.28
CA PHE A 205 -3.74 11.06 5.37
C PHE A 205 -2.77 12.21 5.66
N ASP A 206 -2.16 12.23 6.85
CA ASP A 206 -1.12 13.19 7.22
C ASP A 206 0.27 12.59 6.94
N ALA A 207 1.07 13.32 6.16
CA ALA A 207 2.40 12.86 5.79
C ALA A 207 3.36 12.78 6.99
N SER A 208 3.15 13.59 8.03
CA SER A 208 3.94 13.56 9.27
C SER A 208 3.60 12.33 10.11
N GLU A 209 2.32 12.02 10.27
CA GLU A 209 1.86 10.81 10.97
C GLU A 209 2.23 9.53 10.21
N ALA A 210 2.17 9.55 8.88
CA ALA A 210 2.57 8.41 8.05
C ALA A 210 4.03 8.00 8.30
N ALA A 211 4.91 8.95 8.61
CA ALA A 211 6.32 8.67 8.90
C ALA A 211 6.54 8.02 10.28
N THR A 212 5.60 8.19 11.21
CA THR A 212 5.68 7.66 12.58
C THR A 212 4.74 6.48 12.82
N THR A 213 3.99 6.05 11.81
CA THR A 213 3.02 4.97 11.97
C THR A 213 3.76 3.65 12.21
N PRO A 214 3.50 2.95 13.34
CA PRO A 214 4.17 1.70 13.61
C PRO A 214 3.68 0.59 12.66
N CYS A 215 4.57 -0.36 12.39
CA CYS A 215 4.18 -1.63 11.78
C CYS A 215 3.15 -2.33 12.67
N ALA A 216 2.02 -2.70 12.09
CA ALA A 216 0.89 -3.26 12.82
C ALA A 216 0.85 -4.79 12.79
N VAL A 217 1.21 -5.36 11.64
CA VAL A 217 1.20 -6.80 11.40
C VAL A 217 2.47 -7.20 10.65
N LEU A 218 3.10 -8.27 11.11
CA LEU A 218 4.12 -9.01 10.36
C LEU A 218 3.49 -10.29 9.83
N GLN A 219 3.74 -10.64 8.57
CA GLN A 219 3.27 -11.88 7.99
C GLN A 219 4.45 -12.75 7.60
N LEU A 220 4.41 -14.03 8.00
CA LEU A 220 5.43 -15.01 7.66
C LEU A 220 4.78 -16.30 7.18
N ALA A 221 5.13 -16.75 5.98
CA ALA A 221 4.56 -17.93 5.36
C ALA A 221 5.61 -19.01 5.10
N SER A 222 5.33 -20.25 5.50
CA SER A 222 5.98 -21.44 4.97
C SER A 222 5.14 -22.04 3.83
N SER A 223 5.56 -23.19 3.31
CA SER A 223 4.78 -23.94 2.32
C SER A 223 3.45 -24.50 2.83
N THR A 224 3.24 -24.54 4.16
CA THR A 224 2.05 -25.18 4.77
C THR A 224 1.37 -24.36 5.85
N ARG A 225 2.10 -23.46 6.52
CA ARG A 225 1.58 -22.64 7.64
C ARG A 225 1.89 -21.17 7.41
N ILE A 226 0.93 -20.32 7.72
CA ILE A 226 1.04 -18.88 7.60
C ILE A 226 0.76 -18.26 8.96
N PHE A 227 1.63 -17.37 9.39
CA PHE A 227 1.52 -16.68 10.66
C PHE A 227 1.22 -15.21 10.41
N VAL A 228 0.09 -14.74 10.92
CA VAL A 228 -0.30 -13.32 10.95
C VAL A 228 -0.01 -12.82 12.37
N ILE A 229 1.05 -12.03 12.50
CA ILE A 229 1.66 -11.70 13.80
C ILE A 229 1.29 -10.28 14.22
N ASP A 230 0.63 -10.14 15.37
CA ASP A 230 0.17 -8.87 15.92
C ASP A 230 1.31 -8.11 16.63
N LEU A 231 1.75 -7.00 16.04
CA LEU A 231 2.78 -6.13 16.61
C LEU A 231 2.22 -4.97 17.45
N LEU A 232 0.90 -4.74 17.43
CA LEU A 232 0.23 -3.70 18.22
C LEU A 232 -0.31 -4.20 19.56
N SER A 233 -0.14 -5.49 19.88
CA SER A 233 -0.50 -6.04 21.18
C SER A 233 0.16 -5.22 22.30
N ARG A 234 -0.64 -4.41 23.02
CA ARG A 234 -0.16 -3.28 23.86
C ARG A 234 0.87 -3.65 24.93
N GLN A 235 0.97 -4.92 25.33
CA GLN A 235 1.96 -5.39 26.30
C GLN A 235 3.02 -6.32 25.68
N ASN A 236 2.75 -6.91 24.51
CA ASN A 236 3.57 -7.98 23.95
C ASN A 236 4.23 -7.62 22.61
N GLY A 237 3.82 -6.58 21.87
CA GLY A 237 4.29 -6.29 20.52
C GLY A 237 5.82 -6.31 20.35
N PRO A 238 6.60 -5.55 21.16
CA PRO A 238 8.06 -5.59 21.10
C PRO A 238 8.65 -6.97 21.45
N ALA A 239 8.05 -7.71 22.40
CA ALA A 239 8.51 -9.04 22.80
C ALA A 239 8.17 -10.12 21.75
N ILE A 240 7.01 -10.00 21.09
CA ILE A 240 6.59 -10.80 19.96
C ILE A 240 7.58 -10.60 18.81
N LEU A 241 7.84 -9.35 18.41
CA LEU A 241 8.83 -9.05 17.38
C LEU A 241 10.22 -9.60 17.75
N ALA A 242 10.62 -9.47 19.02
CA ALA A 242 11.90 -9.97 19.51
C ALA A 242 12.07 -11.49 19.30
N ALA A 243 10.99 -12.28 19.41
CA ALA A 243 11.02 -13.72 19.14
C ALA A 243 11.36 -14.04 17.68
N PHE A 244 10.99 -13.18 16.73
CA PHE A 244 11.27 -13.37 15.31
C PHE A 244 12.60 -12.76 14.84
N LYS A 245 13.23 -11.87 15.62
CA LYS A 245 14.51 -11.23 15.23
C LYS A 245 15.61 -12.23 14.84
N PRO A 246 15.83 -13.36 15.55
CA PRO A 246 16.82 -14.35 15.13
C PRO A 246 16.53 -14.97 13.76
N LEU A 247 15.26 -15.27 13.46
CA LEU A 247 14.83 -15.76 12.15
C LEU A 247 15.06 -14.70 11.07
N LEU A 248 14.62 -13.46 11.32
CA LEU A 248 14.76 -12.34 10.39
C LEU A 248 16.23 -12.03 10.09
N ALA A 249 17.12 -12.23 11.07
CA ALA A 249 18.57 -12.06 10.97
C ALA A 249 19.33 -13.29 10.41
N SER A 250 18.64 -14.42 10.21
CA SER A 250 19.29 -15.69 9.88
C SER A 250 19.71 -15.76 8.41
N ASP A 251 20.96 -16.17 8.18
CA ASP A 251 21.49 -16.46 6.83
C ASP A 251 21.17 -17.89 6.37
N LYS A 252 20.44 -18.67 7.17
CA LYS A 252 20.02 -20.05 6.83
C LYS A 252 18.68 -20.11 6.12
N VAL A 253 17.86 -19.07 6.28
CA VAL A 253 16.49 -18.99 5.76
C VAL A 253 16.43 -17.89 4.72
N LEU A 254 15.96 -18.20 3.52
CA LEU A 254 15.72 -17.20 2.47
C LEU A 254 14.37 -16.51 2.72
N LYS A 255 14.40 -15.20 2.94
CA LYS A 255 13.18 -14.38 3.08
C LYS A 255 12.76 -13.89 1.70
N VAL A 256 11.55 -14.23 1.28
CA VAL A 256 11.00 -13.93 -0.06
C VAL A 256 9.84 -12.95 0.07
N GLY A 257 9.85 -11.87 -0.71
CA GLY A 257 8.76 -10.90 -0.69
C GLY A 257 8.84 -9.90 -1.85
N LEU A 258 8.10 -8.79 -1.72
CA LEU A 258 8.09 -7.69 -2.69
C LEU A 258 8.37 -6.36 -1.97
N ASP A 259 9.40 -5.61 -2.39
CA ASP A 259 9.87 -4.41 -1.67
C ASP A 259 10.30 -4.70 -0.22
N VAL A 260 10.95 -5.85 -0.01
CA VAL A 260 11.34 -6.38 1.32
C VAL A 260 12.13 -5.36 2.16
N SER A 261 12.90 -4.48 1.51
CA SER A 261 13.61 -3.40 2.19
C SER A 261 12.69 -2.41 2.92
N GLY A 262 11.49 -2.18 2.38
CA GLY A 262 10.42 -1.41 3.00
C GLY A 262 9.91 -2.09 4.28
N ASP A 263 9.70 -3.40 4.23
CA ASP A 263 9.23 -4.19 5.39
C ASP A 263 10.21 -4.16 6.56
N PHE A 264 11.50 -4.40 6.29
CA PHE A 264 12.53 -4.32 7.34
C PHE A 264 12.61 -2.92 7.97
N ARG A 265 12.40 -1.86 7.16
CA ARG A 265 12.32 -0.49 7.67
C ARG A 265 11.09 -0.31 8.56
N ALA A 266 9.93 -0.79 8.15
CA ALA A 266 8.70 -0.73 8.94
C ALA A 266 8.85 -1.45 10.29
N LEU A 267 9.55 -2.58 10.32
CA LEU A 267 9.85 -3.35 11.53
C LEU A 267 10.92 -2.71 12.43
N GLY A 268 11.70 -1.74 11.92
CA GLY A 268 12.86 -1.22 12.61
C GLY A 268 13.95 -2.29 12.84
N VAL A 269 14.04 -3.28 11.94
CA VAL A 269 14.99 -4.39 12.00
C VAL A 269 16.02 -4.25 10.89
N ARG A 270 17.28 -4.54 11.17
CA ARG A 270 18.32 -4.52 10.13
C ARG A 270 18.09 -5.70 9.17
N PRO A 271 18.14 -5.48 7.84
CA PRO A 271 18.04 -6.56 6.87
C PRO A 271 19.14 -7.61 7.11
N ALA A 272 18.79 -8.88 6.97
CA ALA A 272 19.77 -9.97 6.93
C ALA A 272 20.39 -10.16 5.55
N HIS A 273 21.40 -11.02 5.47
CA HIS A 273 21.72 -11.67 4.20
C HIS A 273 20.64 -12.74 3.90
N GLN A 274 20.55 -13.22 2.65
CA GLN A 274 19.44 -14.08 2.18
C GLN A 274 18.05 -13.41 2.17
N ILE A 275 17.95 -12.30 1.43
CA ILE A 275 16.66 -11.69 1.06
C ILE A 275 16.50 -11.79 -0.46
N LEU A 276 15.35 -12.26 -0.90
CA LEU A 276 14.97 -12.30 -2.30
C LEU A 276 13.77 -11.39 -2.53
N ASP A 277 14.01 -10.33 -3.30
CA ASP A 277 12.97 -9.43 -3.77
C ASP A 277 12.52 -9.87 -5.18
N LEU A 278 11.23 -10.20 -5.31
CA LEU A 278 10.67 -10.70 -6.57
C LEU A 278 10.73 -9.68 -7.71
N GLN A 279 10.69 -8.37 -7.45
CA GLN A 279 10.84 -7.36 -8.50
C GLN A 279 12.25 -7.41 -9.10
N THR A 280 13.25 -7.69 -8.25
CA THR A 280 14.64 -7.84 -8.69
C THR A 280 14.81 -9.08 -9.55
N VAL A 281 14.22 -10.22 -9.15
CA VAL A 281 14.26 -11.46 -9.94
C VAL A 281 13.50 -11.31 -11.25
N HIS A 282 12.29 -10.77 -11.23
CA HIS A 282 11.48 -10.55 -12.43
C HIS A 282 12.20 -9.65 -13.44
N LYS A 283 12.80 -8.55 -12.97
CA LYS A 283 13.61 -7.66 -13.82
C LYS A 283 14.83 -8.37 -14.41
N ALA A 284 15.50 -9.23 -13.65
CA ALA A 284 16.64 -9.99 -14.13
C ALA A 284 16.25 -11.02 -15.21
N LEU A 285 15.07 -11.62 -15.11
CA LEU A 285 14.57 -12.63 -16.06
C LEU A 285 14.05 -12.03 -17.37
N HIS A 286 13.37 -10.88 -17.32
CA HIS A 286 12.68 -10.29 -18.48
C HIS A 286 13.35 -9.01 -19.03
N GLY A 287 14.43 -8.55 -18.40
CA GLY A 287 15.16 -7.36 -18.84
C GLY A 287 14.42 -6.04 -18.59
N HIS A 288 14.86 -5.00 -19.29
CA HIS A 288 14.37 -3.61 -19.16
C HIS A 288 13.07 -3.31 -19.92
N GLU A 289 12.21 -4.31 -20.17
CA GLU A 289 10.82 -4.03 -20.58
C GLU A 289 10.02 -3.57 -19.35
N ALA A 290 10.49 -2.50 -18.71
CA ALA A 290 9.62 -1.74 -17.82
C ALA A 290 8.47 -1.20 -18.68
N PRO A 291 7.22 -1.25 -18.21
CA PRO A 291 6.15 -0.53 -18.89
C PRO A 291 6.60 0.91 -19.11
N LEU A 292 6.27 1.49 -20.28
CA LEU A 292 6.61 2.87 -20.70
C LEU A 292 6.37 3.94 -19.63
N THR A 293 5.57 3.61 -18.60
CA THR A 293 5.21 4.42 -17.45
C THR A 293 6.25 4.44 -16.32
N GLY A 294 7.29 3.59 -16.35
CA GLY A 294 8.26 3.44 -15.27
C GLY A 294 7.70 2.81 -13.99
N ALA A 295 6.51 2.22 -14.04
CA ALA A 295 5.90 1.53 -12.90
C ALA A 295 6.62 0.21 -12.61
N LYS A 296 6.94 -0.04 -11.33
CA LYS A 296 7.47 -1.34 -10.89
C LYS A 296 6.36 -2.40 -10.98
N THR A 297 6.71 -3.63 -11.37
CA THR A 297 5.79 -4.78 -11.38
C THR A 297 5.23 -5.01 -9.97
N SER A 298 3.91 -5.05 -9.83
CA SER A 298 3.25 -5.29 -8.55
C SER A 298 3.13 -6.78 -8.23
N LEU A 299 2.92 -7.13 -6.96
CA LEU A 299 2.69 -8.53 -6.55
C LEU A 299 1.50 -9.14 -7.31
N ASN A 300 0.43 -8.36 -7.51
CA ASN A 300 -0.72 -8.79 -8.28
C ASN A 300 -0.38 -9.10 -9.75
N ASP A 301 0.49 -8.31 -10.37
CA ASP A 301 0.89 -8.55 -11.77
C ASP A 301 1.68 -9.86 -11.87
N LEU A 302 2.55 -10.12 -10.89
CA LEU A 302 3.26 -11.39 -10.78
C LEU A 302 2.33 -12.56 -10.45
N SER A 303 1.33 -12.37 -9.58
CA SER A 303 0.32 -13.38 -9.26
C SER A 303 -0.46 -13.79 -10.51
N ILE A 304 -0.91 -12.83 -11.33
CA ILE A 304 -1.57 -13.14 -12.61
C ILE A 304 -0.61 -13.91 -13.52
N ALA A 305 0.64 -13.45 -13.65
CA ALA A 305 1.60 -14.03 -14.58
C ALA A 305 2.02 -15.47 -14.20
N TYR A 306 2.15 -15.78 -12.91
CA TYR A 306 2.72 -17.05 -12.45
C TYR A 306 1.72 -17.98 -11.77
N LEU A 307 0.63 -17.44 -11.19
CA LEU A 307 -0.41 -18.20 -10.49
C LEU A 307 -1.76 -18.18 -11.23
N GLY A 308 -1.89 -17.37 -12.29
CA GLY A 308 -3.09 -17.29 -13.13
C GLY A 308 -4.26 -16.51 -12.54
N LEU A 309 -4.14 -16.04 -11.29
CA LEU A 309 -5.21 -15.35 -10.58
C LEU A 309 -4.74 -14.00 -9.99
N PRO A 310 -5.60 -12.98 -9.97
CA PRO A 310 -5.33 -11.70 -9.32
C PRO A 310 -5.44 -11.79 -7.79
N LEU A 311 -4.84 -10.81 -7.10
CA LEU A 311 -4.97 -10.58 -5.66
C LEU A 311 -6.00 -9.49 -5.37
N ASP A 312 -6.81 -9.67 -4.33
CA ASP A 312 -7.78 -8.67 -3.91
C ASP A 312 -7.08 -7.53 -3.16
N LYS A 313 -7.04 -6.34 -3.75
CA LYS A 313 -6.31 -5.19 -3.22
C LYS A 313 -7.13 -4.32 -2.25
N ARG A 314 -8.42 -4.62 -2.03
CA ARG A 314 -9.30 -3.77 -1.21
C ARG A 314 -8.81 -3.63 0.24
N PRO A 315 -8.34 -4.71 0.91
CA PRO A 315 -7.88 -4.61 2.30
C PRO A 315 -6.52 -3.93 2.48
N ARG A 316 -5.74 -3.71 1.41
CA ARG A 316 -4.41 -3.08 1.48
C ARG A 316 -4.40 -1.72 2.21
N MET A 317 -5.46 -0.93 2.03
CA MET A 317 -5.57 0.39 2.67
C MET A 317 -6.43 0.35 3.94
N SER A 318 -6.69 -0.83 4.50
CA SER A 318 -7.56 -1.04 5.66
C SER A 318 -6.99 -0.44 6.95
N ASN A 319 -7.82 -0.29 7.97
CA ASN A 319 -7.35 0.06 9.30
C ASN A 319 -6.65 -1.14 9.97
N TRP A 320 -5.36 -1.35 9.65
CA TRP A 320 -4.54 -2.41 10.24
C TRP A 320 -4.29 -2.27 11.75
N ALA A 321 -4.65 -1.13 12.34
CA ALA A 321 -4.63 -0.95 13.80
C ALA A 321 -5.88 -1.50 14.51
N ARG A 322 -6.91 -1.90 13.76
CA ARG A 322 -8.14 -2.49 14.28
C ARG A 322 -7.87 -3.81 14.99
N ARG A 323 -8.48 -4.04 16.16
CA ARG A 323 -8.51 -5.35 16.82
C ARG A 323 -9.95 -5.69 17.27
N PRO A 324 -10.42 -6.94 17.07
CA PRO A 324 -9.77 -7.99 16.30
C PRO A 324 -9.64 -7.62 14.81
N LEU A 325 -8.67 -8.23 14.11
CA LEU A 325 -8.62 -8.14 12.66
C LEU A 325 -9.86 -8.83 12.06
N THR A 326 -10.37 -8.30 10.95
CA THR A 326 -11.48 -8.90 10.22
C THR A 326 -11.03 -10.16 9.48
N THR A 327 -11.98 -10.97 9.03
CA THR A 327 -11.67 -12.15 8.22
C THR A 327 -11.00 -11.74 6.90
N SER A 328 -11.47 -10.66 6.26
CA SER A 328 -10.83 -10.15 5.05
C SER A 328 -9.39 -9.67 5.30
N GLN A 329 -9.11 -9.01 6.43
CA GLN A 329 -7.75 -8.58 6.78
C GLN A 329 -6.82 -9.77 7.01
N LEU A 330 -7.27 -10.79 7.75
CA LEU A 330 -6.49 -12.00 8.01
C LEU A 330 -6.16 -12.75 6.71
N ASN A 331 -7.16 -12.92 5.84
CA ASN A 331 -6.97 -13.62 4.56
C ASN A 331 -6.02 -12.84 3.62
N TYR A 332 -6.19 -11.53 3.54
CA TYR A 332 -5.31 -10.66 2.76
C TYR A 332 -3.86 -10.75 3.25
N ALA A 333 -3.65 -10.52 4.55
CA ALA A 333 -2.33 -10.56 5.17
C ALA A 333 -1.64 -11.92 4.93
N ALA A 334 -2.38 -13.02 5.10
CA ALA A 334 -1.84 -14.34 4.87
C ALA A 334 -1.43 -14.58 3.41
N LEU A 335 -2.25 -14.13 2.44
CA LEU A 335 -1.93 -14.23 1.02
C LEU A 335 -0.74 -13.37 0.60
N ASP A 336 -0.59 -12.18 1.18
CA ASP A 336 0.51 -11.26 0.81
C ASP A 336 1.89 -11.79 1.23
N ALA A 337 1.98 -12.67 2.24
CA ALA A 337 3.22 -13.43 2.52
C ALA A 337 3.33 -14.74 1.72
N LEU A 338 2.23 -15.46 1.48
CA LEU A 338 2.28 -16.76 0.79
C LEU A 338 2.48 -16.63 -0.72
N ALA A 339 1.77 -15.70 -1.37
CA ALA A 339 1.81 -15.55 -2.83
C ALA A 339 3.23 -15.27 -3.36
N PRO A 340 4.05 -14.37 -2.76
CA PRO A 340 5.44 -14.20 -3.18
C PRO A 340 6.25 -15.49 -3.13
N LEU A 341 6.05 -16.31 -2.09
CA LEU A 341 6.75 -17.59 -1.94
C LEU A 341 6.34 -18.58 -3.04
N CYS A 342 5.05 -18.69 -3.34
CA CYS A 342 4.54 -19.52 -4.44
C CYS A 342 5.06 -19.05 -5.81
N ILE A 343 5.07 -17.73 -6.05
CA ILE A 343 5.59 -17.14 -7.29
C ILE A 343 7.08 -17.46 -7.46
N TYR A 344 7.87 -17.34 -6.40
CA TYR A 344 9.29 -17.71 -6.44
C TYR A 344 9.50 -19.17 -6.87
N PHE A 345 8.72 -20.10 -6.32
CA PHE A 345 8.81 -21.50 -6.72
C PHE A 345 8.37 -21.74 -8.16
N ALA A 346 7.31 -21.08 -8.63
CA ALA A 346 6.88 -21.14 -10.02
C ALA A 346 7.97 -20.62 -10.98
N MET A 347 8.61 -19.50 -10.63
CA MET A 347 9.75 -18.95 -11.38
C MET A 347 10.92 -19.94 -11.43
N LYS A 348 11.28 -20.56 -10.30
CA LYS A 348 12.36 -21.54 -10.21
C LYS A 348 12.07 -22.77 -11.08
N GLN A 349 10.85 -23.30 -11.01
CA GLN A 349 10.44 -24.44 -11.82
C GLN A 349 10.50 -24.14 -13.33
N ALA A 350 10.01 -22.97 -13.75
CA ALA A 350 10.07 -22.54 -15.14
C ALA A 350 11.54 -22.41 -15.63
N ALA A 351 12.43 -21.88 -14.79
CA ALA A 351 13.85 -21.79 -15.09
C ALA A 351 14.50 -23.18 -15.27
N ASP A 352 14.21 -24.12 -14.37
CA ASP A 352 14.74 -25.50 -14.42
C ASP A 352 14.25 -26.27 -15.66
N GLN A 353 13.00 -26.06 -16.08
CA GLN A 353 12.48 -26.64 -17.31
C GLN A 353 13.16 -26.06 -18.55
N SER A 354 13.46 -24.75 -18.54
CA SER A 354 14.13 -24.07 -19.66
C SER A 354 15.59 -24.51 -19.82
N THR A 355 16.30 -24.79 -18.72
CA THR A 355 17.67 -25.30 -18.73
C THR A 355 17.71 -26.78 -19.11
N SER A 356 16.74 -27.58 -18.65
CA SER A 356 16.56 -28.97 -19.08
C SER A 356 16.27 -29.10 -20.58
N HIS A 357 15.42 -28.25 -21.17
CA HIS A 357 15.16 -28.24 -22.61
C HIS A 357 16.39 -27.82 -23.44
N LYS A 358 17.26 -26.94 -22.89
CA LYS A 358 18.53 -26.59 -23.52
C LYS A 358 19.58 -27.71 -23.40
N SER A 359 19.61 -28.42 -22.27
CA SER A 359 20.51 -29.54 -22.03
C SER A 359 20.07 -30.83 -22.73
N ALA A 360 18.77 -31.07 -22.94
CA ALA A 360 18.25 -32.23 -23.67
C ALA A 360 18.57 -32.20 -25.18
N LYS A 361 19.02 -31.05 -25.72
CA LYS A 361 19.64 -30.97 -27.05
C LYS A 361 21.10 -31.43 -27.08
N THR A 362 21.69 -31.74 -25.92
CA THR A 362 23.07 -32.24 -25.77
C THR A 362 23.13 -33.28 -24.64
N SER A 363 23.02 -34.55 -25.01
CA SER A 363 23.24 -35.76 -24.20
C SER A 363 22.04 -36.40 -23.48
N HIS A 364 21.89 -37.71 -23.76
CA HIS A 364 21.09 -38.66 -22.99
C HIS A 364 21.82 -39.05 -21.70
N ARG A 365 21.17 -38.83 -20.55
CA ARG A 365 20.93 -39.78 -19.42
C ARG A 365 20.75 -39.05 -18.10
N GLY A 366 19.78 -39.53 -17.31
CA GLY A 366 19.63 -39.27 -15.87
C GLY A 366 18.51 -38.29 -15.54
N ALA A 367 17.32 -38.82 -15.24
CA ALA A 367 16.21 -38.03 -14.70
C ALA A 367 16.54 -37.55 -13.27
N PRO A 368 16.37 -36.25 -12.94
CA PRO A 368 16.45 -35.81 -11.56
C PRO A 368 15.13 -36.11 -10.82
N HIS A 369 15.29 -36.58 -9.58
CA HIS A 369 14.23 -36.89 -8.64
C HIS A 369 13.28 -35.70 -8.41
N ASN A 370 11.99 -36.03 -8.35
CA ASN A 370 10.90 -35.12 -8.04
C ASN A 370 11.08 -34.57 -6.61
N LEU A 371 11.53 -33.33 -6.47
CA LEU A 371 11.65 -32.61 -5.19
C LEU A 371 10.27 -32.19 -4.62
N PHE A 372 9.20 -32.49 -5.33
CA PHE A 372 7.83 -32.28 -4.88
C PHE A 372 7.32 -33.56 -4.23
N GLY A 373 7.08 -33.51 -2.92
CA GLY A 373 6.07 -34.38 -2.33
C GLY A 373 4.76 -34.22 -3.11
N ALA A 374 3.94 -35.27 -3.18
CA ALA A 374 2.77 -35.44 -4.05
C ALA A 374 1.62 -34.40 -3.91
N ARG A 375 1.86 -33.21 -3.33
CA ARG A 375 0.86 -32.19 -3.00
C ARG A 375 0.85 -30.96 -3.91
N TRP A 376 1.77 -30.81 -4.85
CA TRP A 376 1.79 -29.65 -5.75
C TRP A 376 1.99 -30.08 -7.20
N THR A 377 0.96 -30.69 -7.76
CA THR A 377 0.77 -30.77 -9.21
C THR A 377 -0.21 -29.68 -9.62
N TYR A 378 0.28 -28.60 -10.21
CA TYR A 378 -0.58 -27.66 -10.92
C TYR A 378 -1.00 -28.30 -12.24
N SER A 379 -2.24 -28.78 -12.30
CA SER A 379 -2.95 -28.97 -13.55
C SER A 379 -4.20 -28.10 -13.48
N ILE A 380 -4.17 -26.97 -14.19
CA ILE A 380 -5.39 -26.20 -14.44
C ILE A 380 -6.02 -26.86 -15.67
N SER A 381 -7.12 -27.58 -15.46
CA SER A 381 -8.00 -28.00 -16.55
C SER A 381 -8.91 -26.85 -16.93
#